data_AF-A0A661MVE9-F1
#
_entry.id   AF-A0A661MVE9-F1
#
_cell.length_a   1.000
_cell.length_b   1.000
_cell.length_c   1.000
_cell.angle_alpha   90.00
_cell.angle_beta   90.00
_cell.angle_gamma   90.00
#
_symmetry.space_group_name_H-M   'P 1'
#
loop_
_entity.id
_entity.type
_entity.pdbx_description
1 polymer ?
#
loop_
_entity_poly.entity_id
_entity_poly.type
_entity_poly.pdbx_seq_one_letter_code
_entity_poly.pdbx_strand_id
1 'polypeptide(L)' 'AIRYHHAPDRDPFHKTLSSLICLAEQLAIREGRPPYGKAPVTEIDPALIETVGLADEDLEALVAKANEEFLGSGTPW' A
#
# COMPACT_ATOMS: atom_id res chain seq x y z
N ALA A 1 -4.81 -12.57 -2.82
CA ALA A 1 -3.83 -11.65 -2.21
C ALA A 1 -2.61 -11.48 -3.09
N ILE A 2 -1.46 -12.12 -2.78
CA ILE A 2 -0.18 -11.87 -3.49
C ILE A 2 -0.30 -12.05 -5.01
N ARG A 3 -1.06 -13.03 -5.51
CA ARG A 3 -1.22 -13.21 -6.96
C ARG A 3 -1.96 -12.06 -7.65
N TYR A 4 -2.89 -11.41 -6.96
CA TYR A 4 -3.84 -10.46 -7.55
C TYR A 4 -3.64 -9.02 -7.07
N HIS A 5 -2.56 -8.70 -6.35
CA HIS A 5 -2.34 -7.34 -5.82
C HIS A 5 -2.24 -6.26 -6.93
N HIS A 6 -1.75 -6.61 -8.12
CA HIS A 6 -1.71 -5.71 -9.27
C HIS A 6 -3.08 -5.52 -9.96
N ALA A 7 -4.08 -6.34 -9.63
CA ALA A 7 -5.45 -6.25 -10.13
C ALA A 7 -6.44 -6.80 -9.10
N PRO A 8 -6.66 -6.10 -7.96
CA PRO A 8 -7.44 -6.63 -6.84
C PRO A 8 -8.87 -7.04 -7.19
N ASP A 9 -9.49 -6.37 -8.17
CA ASP A 9 -10.83 -6.70 -8.68
C ASP A 9 -10.94 -8.10 -9.30
N ARG A 10 -9.81 -8.70 -9.68
CA ARG A 10 -9.76 -10.06 -10.22
C ARG A 10 -9.64 -11.12 -9.13
N ASP A 11 -9.55 -10.74 -7.85
CA ASP A 11 -9.52 -11.68 -6.73
C ASP A 11 -10.93 -12.02 -6.23
N PRO A 12 -11.45 -13.22 -6.53
CA PRO A 12 -12.83 -13.59 -6.19
C PRO A 12 -13.03 -13.87 -4.69
N PHE A 13 -11.95 -14.04 -3.92
CA PHE A 13 -12.04 -14.48 -2.52
C PHE A 13 -11.43 -13.50 -1.54
N HIS A 14 -10.38 -12.79 -1.94
CA HIS A 14 -9.57 -11.97 -1.04
C HIS A 14 -9.33 -10.57 -1.60
N LYS A 15 -10.35 -9.96 -2.23
CA LYS A 15 -10.27 -8.61 -2.81
C LYS A 15 -9.71 -7.58 -1.82
N THR A 16 -10.19 -7.57 -0.58
CA THR A 16 -9.69 -6.65 0.47
C THR A 16 -8.20 -6.83 0.73
N LEU A 17 -7.71 -8.06 0.86
CA LEU A 17 -6.30 -8.33 1.12
C LEU A 17 -5.41 -8.02 -0.11
N SER A 18 -5.91 -8.28 -1.32
CA SER A 18 -5.23 -7.87 -2.55
C SER A 18 -5.18 -6.35 -2.69
N SER A 19 -6.25 -5.65 -2.29
CA SER A 19 -6.33 -4.19 -2.30
C SER A 19 -5.40 -3.57 -1.25
N LEU A 20 -5.27 -4.19 -0.08
CA LEU A 20 -4.32 -3.75 0.95
C LEU A 20 -2.88 -3.83 0.46
N ILE A 21 -2.49 -4.93 -0.20
CA ILE A 21 -1.14 -5.07 -0.76
C ILE A 21 -0.92 -4.02 -1.86
N CYS A 22 -1.91 -3.82 -2.74
CA CYS A 22 -1.87 -2.80 -3.79
C CYS A 22 -1.69 -1.38 -3.21
N LEU A 23 -2.46 -1.05 -2.16
CA LEU A 23 -2.39 0.24 -1.48
C LEU A 23 -1.02 0.44 -0.82
N ALA A 24 -0.49 -0.58 -0.12
CA ALA A 24 0.83 -0.53 0.49
C ALA A 24 1.95 -0.29 -0.55
N GLU A 25 1.82 -0.88 -1.74
CA GLU A 25 2.75 -0.69 -2.84
C GLU A 25 2.68 0.72 -3.43
N GLN A 26 1.48 1.25 -3.67
CA GLN A 26 1.29 2.64 -4.11
C GLN A 26 1.88 3.65 -3.10
N LEU A 27 1.67 3.39 -1.81
CA LEU A 27 2.27 4.19 -0.74
C LEU A 27 3.80 4.12 -0.76
N ALA A 28 4.38 2.93 -0.84
CA ALA A 28 5.83 2.76 -0.86
C ALA A 28 6.46 3.49 -2.06
N ILE A 29 5.83 3.41 -3.24
CA ILE A 29 6.25 4.14 -4.44
C ILE A 29 6.16 5.66 -4.24
N ARG A 30 5.05 6.15 -3.66
CA ARG A 30 4.86 7.58 -3.33
C ARG A 30 5.95 8.12 -2.40
N GLU A 31 6.37 7.33 -1.42
CA GLU A 31 7.45 7.66 -0.48
C GLU A 31 8.86 7.48 -1.10
N GLY A 32 8.96 7.15 -2.39
CA GLY A 32 10.23 6.96 -3.09
C GLY A 32 10.94 5.64 -2.74
N ARG A 33 10.21 4.66 -2.21
CA ARG A 33 10.69 3.33 -1.82
C ARG A 33 9.95 2.23 -2.58
N PRO A 34 10.03 2.19 -3.92
CA PRO A 34 9.34 1.17 -4.71
C PRO A 34 9.83 -0.23 -4.32
N PRO A 35 8.94 -1.22 -4.15
CA PRO A 35 9.33 -2.60 -3.81
C PRO A 35 10.08 -3.30 -4.96
N TYR A 36 10.08 -2.72 -6.16
CA TYR A 36 10.85 -3.18 -7.31
C TYR A 36 11.41 -2.01 -8.12
N GLY A 37 12.73 -2.01 -8.31
CA GLY A 37 13.42 -1.14 -9.26
C GLY A 37 13.03 0.34 -9.16
N LYS A 38 12.84 0.99 -10.30
CA LYS A 38 12.24 2.33 -10.38
C LYS A 38 10.79 2.18 -10.81
N ALA A 39 9.86 2.68 -10.00
CA ALA A 39 8.46 2.79 -10.36
C ALA A 39 8.09 4.27 -10.54
N PRO A 40 7.23 4.62 -11.52
CA PRO A 40 6.68 5.96 -11.61
C PRO A 40 5.80 6.24 -10.39
N VAL A 41 5.87 7.46 -9.86
CA VAL A 41 4.96 7.89 -8.79
C VAL A 41 3.53 7.87 -9.33
N THR A 42 2.67 7.08 -8.69
CA THR A 42 1.24 6.98 -9.01
C THR A 42 0.41 7.66 -7.92
N GLU A 43 -0.69 8.28 -8.30
CA GLU A 43 -1.70 8.71 -7.33
C GLU A 43 -2.32 7.49 -6.65
N ILE A 44 -2.68 7.65 -5.37
CA ILE A 44 -3.34 6.60 -4.62
C ILE A 44 -4.78 6.50 -5.10
N ASP A 45 -5.22 5.30 -5.48
CA ASP A 45 -6.59 5.06 -5.90
C ASP A 45 -7.54 5.12 -4.67
N PRO A 46 -8.49 6.09 -4.63
CA PRO A 46 -9.44 6.20 -3.52
C PRO A 46 -10.30 4.94 -3.33
N ALA A 47 -10.56 4.19 -4.39
CA ALA A 47 -11.32 2.95 -4.31
C ALA A 47 -10.60 1.86 -3.50
N LEU A 48 -9.26 1.90 -3.45
CA LEU A 48 -8.48 0.99 -2.60
C LEU A 48 -8.61 1.34 -1.13
N ILE A 49 -8.61 2.64 -0.79
CA ILE A 49 -8.78 3.12 0.58
C ILE A 49 -10.14 2.68 1.11
N GLU A 50 -11.20 2.91 0.33
CA GLU A 50 -12.57 2.48 0.66
C GLU A 50 -12.65 0.95 0.81
N THR A 51 -12.08 0.19 -0.14
CA THR A 51 -12.13 -1.28 -0.13
C THR A 51 -11.40 -1.89 1.08
N VAL A 52 -10.34 -1.24 1.57
CA VAL A 52 -9.58 -1.66 2.75
C VAL A 52 -10.28 -1.20 4.05
N GLY A 53 -11.21 -0.25 3.96
CA GLY A 53 -11.97 0.29 5.09
C GLY A 53 -11.16 1.28 5.93
N LEU A 54 -10.22 2.00 5.30
CA LEU A 54 -9.48 3.09 5.94
C LEU A 54 -10.19 4.43 5.72
N ALA A 55 -10.06 5.36 6.66
CA ALA A 55 -10.36 6.75 6.41
C ALA A 55 -9.12 7.44 5.80
N ASP A 56 -9.34 8.41 4.90
CA ASP A 56 -8.26 9.18 4.28
C ASP A 56 -7.37 9.87 5.34
N GLU A 57 -7.99 10.34 6.43
CA GLU A 57 -7.33 11.02 7.55
C GLU A 57 -6.38 10.08 8.33
N ASP A 58 -6.70 8.78 8.39
CA ASP A 58 -5.90 7.77 9.09
C ASP A 58 -4.68 7.34 8.27
N LEU A 59 -4.73 7.51 6.94
CA LEU A 59 -3.70 7.03 6.03
C LEU A 59 -2.33 7.69 6.31
N GLU A 60 -2.31 9.01 6.44
CA GLU A 60 -1.08 9.76 6.69
C GLU A 60 -0.49 9.45 8.08
N ALA A 61 -1.35 9.27 9.09
CA ALA A 61 -0.92 8.86 10.43
C ALA A 61 -0.30 7.45 10.41
N LEU A 62 -0.89 6.52 9.65
CA LEU A 62 -0.36 5.17 9.49
C LEU A 62 0.98 5.16 8.74
N VAL A 63 1.14 5.98 7.70
CA VAL A 63 2.41 6.12 6.97
C VAL A 63 3.50 6.66 7.89
N ALA A 64 3.21 7.71 8.66
CA ALA A 64 4.16 8.28 9.62
C ALA A 64 4.61 7.22 10.65
N LYS A 65 3.66 6.49 11.23
CA LYS A 65 3.95 5.42 12.19
C LYS A 65 4.75 4.27 11.56
N ALA A 66 4.39 3.83 10.35
CA ALA A 66 5.11 2.79 9.64
C ALA A 66 6.56 3.22 9.34
N ASN A 67 6.78 4.49 9.00
CA ASN A 67 8.11 5.05 8.80
C ASN A 67 8.94 5.02 10.10
N GLU A 68 8.36 5.40 11.24
CA GLU A 68 9.03 5.30 12.54
C GLU A 68 9.40 3.86 12.91
N GLU A 69 8.46 2.92 12.75
CA GLU A 69 8.68 1.50 13.04
C GLU A 69 9.76 0.89 12.13
N PHE A 70 9.76 1.22 10.84
CA PHE A 70 10.79 0.78 9.90
C PHE A 70 12.18 1.28 10.31
N LEU A 71 12.32 2.58 10.60
CA LEU A 71 13.58 3.17 11.04
C LEU A 71 14.10 2.54 12.34
N GLY A 72 13.20 2.18 13.26
CA GLY A 72 13.55 1.51 14.51
C GLY A 72 13.90 0.03 14.37
N SER A 73 13.38 -0.65 13.35
CA SER A 73 13.55 -2.11 13.16
C SER A 73 14.90 -2.52 12.57
N GLY A 74 15.62 -1.61 11.90
CA GLY A 74 16.84 -1.92 11.15
C GLY A 74 16.63 -2.77 9.89
N THR A 75 15.37 -3.07 9.54
CA THR A 75 15.01 -3.81 8.32
C THR A 75 14.97 -2.85 7.13
N PRO A 76 15.63 -3.14 6.00
CA PRO A 76 15.43 -2.36 4.80
C PRO A 76 13.98 -2.51 4.30
N TRP A 77 13.45 -1.44 3.72
CA TRP A 77 12.19 -1.42 2.98
C TRP A 77 12.18 -2.45 1.84
#